data_AF-M5FU53-F1
#
_entry.id   AF-M5FU53-F1
#
_cell.length_a   1.000
_cell.length_b   1.000
_cell.length_c   1.000
_cell.angle_alpha   90.00
_cell.angle_beta   90.00
_cell.angle_gamma   90.00
#
_symmetry.space_group_name_H-M   'P 1'
#
loop_
_entity.id
_entity.type
_entity.pdbx_description
1 polymer ?
#
loop_
_entity_poly.entity_id
_entity_poly.type
_entity_poly.pdbx_seq_one_letter_code
_entity_poly.pdbx_strand_id
1 'polypeptide(L)'
;MAAYYILGVHRTVLITALFNILTAYAFLALLKQHTHPSPLSLEFPTLLAYLSTPTISILHPLTLPALLPPEYPKLLRLAAAALACLVAWRQYLPEPYGLHHVQLNESGAEWGNMGLWEPGRAGFERAAEALALRVIAAGRCKKGGKVLDVGHGTGDSLLLHLQHPSVPRPSLLVGITSLAEQHTRSHSRLRTYALPSSSTTVRLFQGDAISRPPLFAPVLFGHYAKGKHEHPLYWDSSFPLFDSILSIDSAYHYSPRAAFFSQAFRRLAPGGTLALADVLFAPPEETSLGQRAAREGLAALMSVPLTNLVQECEYTSQLQRLGFTDVRIEDVTPSVFPGFGKYLASRGGAWAGFANVVTCWRWAGARVVLDAPPLPRKTPKTVNKNEKVNKWDLLTYEECVTILAKYDRLAG
;
A
#
# COMPACT_ATOMS: atom_id res chain seq x y z
N MET A 1 -1.86 25.51 -8.53
CA MET A 1 -0.78 24.62 -9.01
C MET A 1 -0.40 23.59 -7.96
N ALA A 2 0.13 23.92 -6.76
CA ALA A 2 0.49 22.91 -5.75
C ALA A 2 -0.70 22.06 -5.21
N ALA A 3 -1.91 22.61 -5.10
CA ALA A 3 -3.10 21.85 -4.72
C ALA A 3 -3.59 20.85 -5.78
N TYR A 4 -3.25 21.08 -7.06
CA TYR A 4 -3.50 20.12 -8.15
C TYR A 4 -2.57 18.91 -8.05
N TYR A 5 -1.39 19.10 -7.44
CA TYR A 5 -0.27 18.14 -7.39
C TYR A 5 -0.37 17.15 -6.23
N ILE A 6 -1.02 17.50 -5.12
CA ILE A 6 -1.23 16.60 -3.97
C ILE A 6 -2.61 15.92 -4.04
N LEU A 7 -3.58 16.54 -4.71
CA LEU A 7 -4.99 16.12 -4.69
C LEU A 7 -5.49 15.54 -6.02
N GLY A 8 -4.72 15.62 -7.11
CA GLY A 8 -5.11 15.05 -8.40
C GLY A 8 -6.47 15.53 -8.93
N VAL A 9 -6.94 16.73 -8.59
CA VAL A 9 -8.35 17.09 -8.81
C VAL A 9 -8.70 17.11 -10.32
N HIS A 10 -9.47 16.12 -10.78
CA HIS A 10 -9.97 16.04 -12.15
C HIS A 10 -10.92 17.21 -12.45
N ARG A 11 -11.03 17.62 -13.73
CA ARG A 11 -11.87 18.76 -14.16
C ARG A 11 -13.31 18.65 -13.65
N THR A 12 -13.86 17.43 -13.55
CA THR A 12 -15.19 17.14 -13.01
C THR A 12 -15.31 17.44 -11.52
N VAL A 13 -14.32 17.05 -10.70
CA VAL A 13 -14.29 17.34 -9.26
C VAL A 13 -14.15 18.85 -9.04
N LEU A 14 -13.40 19.54 -9.89
CA LEU A 14 -13.26 21.00 -9.81
C LEU A 14 -14.55 21.73 -10.19
N ILE A 15 -15.30 21.21 -11.18
CA ILE A 15 -16.63 21.71 -11.55
C ILE A 15 -17.64 21.44 -10.44
N THR A 16 -17.67 20.23 -9.88
CA THR A 16 -18.53 19.87 -8.74
C THR A 16 -18.21 20.72 -7.52
N ALA A 17 -16.91 20.88 -7.19
CA ALA A 17 -16.47 21.77 -6.14
C ALA A 17 -16.95 23.20 -6.42
N LEU A 18 -16.65 23.79 -7.58
CA LEU A 18 -17.06 25.16 -7.94
C LEU A 18 -18.59 25.35 -7.87
N PHE A 19 -19.36 24.38 -8.36
CA PHE A 19 -20.82 24.39 -8.24
C PHE A 19 -21.25 24.43 -6.77
N ASN A 20 -20.67 23.54 -5.95
CA ASN A 20 -20.92 23.48 -4.51
C ASN A 20 -20.47 24.78 -3.78
N ILE A 21 -19.40 25.45 -4.23
CA ILE A 21 -18.99 26.78 -3.73
C ILE A 21 -20.08 27.83 -4.01
N LEU A 22 -20.57 27.87 -5.25
CA LEU A 22 -21.57 28.85 -5.69
C LEU A 22 -22.93 28.60 -5.01
N THR A 23 -23.35 27.33 -4.89
CA THR A 23 -24.56 26.95 -4.17
C THR A 23 -24.44 27.27 -2.68
N ALA A 24 -23.26 27.10 -2.08
CA ALA A 24 -23.02 27.43 -0.69
C ALA A 24 -23.19 28.93 -0.46
N TYR A 25 -22.50 29.73 -1.27
CA TYR A 25 -22.59 31.18 -1.21
C TYR A 25 -24.04 31.68 -1.36
N ALA A 26 -24.80 31.12 -2.31
CA ALA A 26 -26.20 31.47 -2.54
C ALA A 26 -27.10 31.11 -1.35
N PHE A 27 -26.91 29.93 -0.74
CA PHE A 27 -27.69 29.48 0.41
C PHE A 27 -27.42 30.33 1.67
N LEU A 28 -26.15 30.73 1.86
CA LEU A 28 -25.72 31.61 2.96
C LEU A 28 -26.30 33.03 2.81
N ALA A 29 -26.33 33.55 1.58
CA ALA A 29 -26.95 34.84 1.26
C ALA A 29 -28.48 34.81 1.49
N LEU A 30 -29.15 33.71 1.14
CA LEU A 30 -30.59 33.51 1.34
C LEU A 30 -30.97 33.39 2.81
N LEU A 31 -30.25 32.59 3.61
CA LEU A 31 -30.58 32.35 5.02
C LEU A 31 -30.36 33.55 5.94
N LYS A 32 -29.41 34.43 5.61
CA LYS A 32 -29.01 35.53 6.51
C LYS A 32 -29.48 36.91 6.05
N GLN A 33 -30.16 37.03 4.90
CA GLN A 33 -30.48 38.33 4.26
C GLN A 33 -29.26 39.26 4.13
N HIS A 34 -28.03 38.72 4.17
CA HIS A 34 -26.80 39.48 4.07
C HIS A 34 -26.25 39.40 2.65
N THR A 35 -26.06 40.55 2.02
CA THR A 35 -25.63 40.67 0.62
C THR A 35 -24.14 40.39 0.40
N HIS A 36 -23.30 40.41 1.45
CA HIS A 36 -21.83 40.25 1.34
C HIS A 36 -21.20 39.55 2.56
N PRO A 37 -21.24 38.20 2.65
CA PRO A 37 -20.49 37.47 3.68
C PRO A 37 -18.97 37.61 3.45
N SER A 38 -18.22 37.99 4.49
CA SER A 38 -16.76 38.13 4.42
C SER A 38 -16.09 36.75 4.20
N PRO A 39 -15.15 36.62 3.23
CA PRO A 39 -14.44 35.37 2.97
C PRO A 39 -13.49 34.93 4.11
N LEU A 40 -13.24 35.82 5.09
CA LEU A 40 -12.43 35.53 6.29
C LEU A 40 -13.26 35.10 7.50
N SER A 41 -14.59 35.10 7.38
CA SER A 41 -15.48 34.54 8.38
C SER A 41 -15.32 33.01 8.39
N LEU A 42 -15.32 32.39 9.58
CA LEU A 42 -15.27 30.93 9.73
C LEU A 42 -16.43 30.23 8.99
N GLU A 43 -17.48 30.97 8.64
CA GLU A 43 -18.73 30.47 8.07
C GLU A 43 -18.63 30.10 6.59
N PHE A 44 -17.82 30.82 5.80
CA PHE A 44 -17.66 30.55 4.37
C PHE A 44 -16.85 29.26 4.08
N PRO A 45 -15.68 29.01 4.70
CA PRO A 45 -14.99 27.72 4.63
C PRO A 45 -15.84 26.58 5.17
N THR A 46 -16.70 26.89 6.16
CA THR A 46 -17.65 25.94 6.72
C THR A 46 -18.67 25.51 5.67
N LEU A 47 -19.42 26.43 5.08
CA LEU A 47 -20.40 26.04 4.08
C LEU A 47 -19.79 25.41 2.80
N LEU A 48 -18.57 25.83 2.42
CA LEU A 48 -17.79 25.24 1.33
C LEU A 48 -17.54 23.75 1.54
N ALA A 49 -17.12 23.38 2.76
CA ALA A 49 -16.89 21.99 3.10
C ALA A 49 -18.21 21.22 3.15
N TYR A 50 -19.31 21.82 3.63
CA TYR A 50 -20.63 21.17 3.74
C TYR A 50 -21.19 20.71 2.39
N LEU A 51 -21.00 21.51 1.34
CA LEU A 51 -21.53 21.18 0.02
C LEU A 51 -20.55 20.40 -0.85
N SER A 52 -19.26 20.39 -0.53
CA SER A 52 -18.22 19.72 -1.32
C SER A 52 -18.21 18.18 -1.24
N THR A 53 -18.88 17.56 -0.27
CA THR A 53 -18.89 16.09 -0.10
C THR A 53 -20.08 15.45 -0.82
N PRO A 54 -19.88 14.36 -1.60
CA PRO A 54 -20.96 13.63 -2.30
C PRO A 54 -22.00 12.96 -1.40
N THR A 55 -21.79 12.91 -0.08
CA THR A 55 -22.73 12.36 0.89
C THR A 55 -22.89 13.31 2.08
N ILE A 56 -24.14 13.56 2.48
CA ILE A 56 -24.48 14.28 3.71
C ILE A 56 -24.10 13.37 4.88
N SER A 57 -22.97 13.63 5.54
CA SER A 57 -22.55 12.91 6.74
C SER A 57 -22.62 13.81 7.97
N ILE A 58 -23.20 13.29 9.05
CA ILE A 58 -23.35 13.98 10.35
C ILE A 58 -21.98 14.17 11.02
N LEU A 59 -20.98 13.37 10.64
CA LEU A 59 -19.56 13.48 11.03
C LEU A 59 -18.79 14.42 10.10
N HIS A 60 -19.42 15.53 9.75
CA HIS A 60 -18.86 16.47 8.81
C HIS A 60 -17.57 17.11 9.39
N PRO A 61 -16.48 17.30 8.63
CA PRO A 61 -15.21 17.90 9.10
C PRO A 61 -15.31 19.34 9.65
N LEU A 62 -16.52 19.88 9.71
CA LEU A 62 -16.89 21.19 10.24
C LEU A 62 -17.47 21.14 11.65
N THR A 63 -17.80 19.97 12.16
CA THR A 63 -18.06 19.80 13.59
C THR A 63 -16.75 19.81 14.37
N LEU A 64 -15.60 19.51 13.73
CA LEU A 64 -14.29 19.47 14.40
C LEU A 64 -13.83 20.80 15.03
N PRO A 65 -13.96 21.97 14.36
CA PRO A 65 -13.63 23.25 14.99
C PRO A 65 -14.50 23.58 16.21
N ALA A 66 -15.72 23.03 16.28
CA ALA A 66 -16.63 23.15 17.42
C ALA A 66 -16.36 22.09 18.50
N LEU A 67 -15.71 20.96 18.15
CA LEU A 67 -15.25 19.92 19.08
C LEU A 67 -13.91 20.28 19.75
N LEU A 68 -13.09 21.14 19.13
CA LEU A 68 -11.87 21.66 19.75
C LEU A 68 -12.24 22.79 20.73
N PRO A 69 -11.84 22.69 22.01
CA PRO A 69 -12.09 23.73 23.01
C PRO A 69 -11.73 25.13 22.50
N PRO A 70 -12.50 26.17 22.86
CA PRO A 70 -12.23 27.55 22.44
C PRO A 70 -10.86 28.07 22.88
N GLU A 71 -10.25 27.42 23.87
CA GLU A 71 -8.90 27.63 24.39
C GLU A 71 -7.79 27.43 23.34
N TYR A 72 -8.03 26.63 22.29
CA TYR A 72 -7.06 26.44 21.22
C TYR A 72 -7.03 27.64 20.24
N PRO A 73 -5.83 28.07 19.78
CA PRO A 73 -5.69 29.16 18.82
C PRO A 73 -6.53 28.96 17.56
N LYS A 74 -7.15 30.04 17.06
CA LYS A 74 -8.02 30.00 15.87
C LYS A 74 -7.34 29.36 14.65
N LEU A 75 -6.05 29.63 14.46
CA LEU A 75 -5.26 29.07 13.35
C LEU A 75 -5.14 27.54 13.45
N LEU A 76 -4.94 27.00 14.65
CA LEU A 76 -4.85 25.56 14.88
C LEU A 76 -6.19 24.86 14.62
N ARG A 77 -7.29 25.46 15.08
CA ARG A 77 -8.64 24.94 14.82
C ARG A 77 -8.98 24.95 13.32
N LEU A 78 -8.59 25.99 12.60
CA LEU A 78 -8.72 26.07 11.14
C LEU A 78 -7.87 25.01 10.42
N ALA A 79 -6.63 24.81 10.83
CA ALA A 79 -5.75 23.78 10.27
C ALA A 79 -6.30 22.36 10.50
N ALA A 80 -6.84 22.09 11.69
CA ALA A 80 -7.47 20.82 12.02
C ALA A 80 -8.73 20.56 11.16
N ALA A 81 -9.59 21.58 10.96
CA ALA A 81 -10.75 21.48 10.07
C ALA A 81 -10.33 21.18 8.63
N ALA A 82 -9.34 21.93 8.12
CA ALA A 82 -8.84 21.75 6.77
C ALA A 82 -8.26 20.34 6.56
N LEU A 83 -7.53 19.82 7.56
CA LEU A 83 -7.01 18.44 7.54
C LEU A 83 -8.15 17.41 7.55
N ALA A 84 -9.18 17.60 8.36
CA ALA A 84 -10.33 16.70 8.39
C ALA A 84 -11.12 16.71 7.06
N CYS A 85 -11.30 17.88 6.45
CA CYS A 85 -11.89 18.00 5.11
C CYS A 85 -11.06 17.25 4.08
N LEU A 86 -9.75 17.43 4.13
CA LEU A 86 -8.82 16.77 3.22
C LEU A 86 -8.90 15.25 3.35
N VAL A 87 -8.91 14.72 4.58
CA VAL A 87 -9.06 13.28 4.84
C VAL A 87 -10.43 12.77 4.35
N ALA A 88 -11.51 13.49 4.61
CA ALA A 88 -12.86 13.12 4.14
C ALA A 88 -12.99 13.13 2.61
N TRP A 89 -12.32 14.07 1.94
CA TRP A 89 -12.30 14.17 0.48
C TRP A 89 -11.40 13.15 -0.18
N ARG A 90 -10.43 12.57 0.55
CA ARG A 90 -9.38 11.72 -0.03
C ARG A 90 -9.91 10.56 -0.87
N GLN A 91 -11.05 9.98 -0.49
CA GLN A 91 -11.72 8.91 -1.23
C GLN A 91 -12.25 9.33 -2.61
N TYR A 92 -12.38 10.63 -2.86
CA TYR A 92 -12.84 11.21 -4.13
C TYR A 92 -11.70 11.83 -4.95
N LEU A 93 -10.49 11.86 -4.39
CA LEU A 93 -9.28 12.27 -5.10
C LEU A 93 -8.71 11.07 -5.85
N PRO A 94 -8.06 11.25 -7.01
CA PRO A 94 -7.41 10.14 -7.69
C PRO A 94 -6.36 9.46 -6.83
N GLU A 95 -6.00 8.25 -7.23
CA GLU A 95 -4.88 7.53 -6.60
C GLU A 95 -3.62 8.42 -6.63
N PRO A 96 -2.95 8.65 -5.47
CA PRO A 96 -1.79 9.52 -5.37
C PRO A 96 -0.56 8.87 -6.02
N TYR A 97 -0.63 7.56 -6.29
CA TYR A 97 0.42 6.74 -6.87
C TYR A 97 0.31 6.62 -8.40
N GLY A 98 -0.23 7.62 -9.10
CA GLY A 98 -0.16 7.72 -10.55
C GLY A 98 1.30 7.81 -11.08
N LEU A 99 1.51 8.43 -12.24
CA LEU A 99 2.85 8.49 -12.86
C LEU A 99 3.79 9.57 -12.29
N HIS A 100 3.45 10.21 -11.16
CA HIS A 100 4.24 11.31 -10.59
C HIS A 100 5.65 10.88 -10.15
N HIS A 101 5.80 9.63 -9.71
CA HIS A 101 7.08 9.07 -9.30
C HIS A 101 8.13 9.10 -10.44
N VAL A 102 7.70 9.10 -11.71
CA VAL A 102 8.62 9.24 -12.86
C VAL A 102 9.45 10.52 -12.75
N GLN A 103 8.88 11.62 -12.21
CA GLN A 103 9.59 12.91 -12.06
C GLN A 103 10.67 12.90 -10.97
N LEU A 104 10.68 11.87 -10.11
CA LEU A 104 11.73 11.65 -9.12
C LEU A 104 12.96 10.96 -9.71
N ASN A 105 12.87 10.45 -10.93
CA ASN A 105 13.95 9.73 -11.58
C ASN A 105 14.62 10.64 -12.63
N GLU A 106 15.90 10.40 -12.93
CA GLU A 106 16.75 11.28 -13.72
C GLU A 106 17.34 10.61 -14.97
N SER A 107 17.53 9.29 -14.97
CA SER A 107 18.23 8.55 -16.04
C SER A 107 17.35 7.55 -16.81
N GLY A 108 16.03 7.68 -16.70
CA GLY A 108 15.06 6.83 -17.40
C GLY A 108 14.58 5.61 -16.61
N ALA A 109 15.07 5.44 -15.39
CA ALA A 109 14.38 4.63 -14.38
C ALA A 109 13.04 5.28 -14.03
N GLU A 110 12.13 4.50 -13.45
CA GLU A 110 10.84 5.02 -12.97
C GLU A 110 10.48 4.39 -11.63
N TRP A 111 11.45 4.37 -10.72
CA TRP A 111 11.26 3.84 -9.39
C TRP A 111 10.17 4.60 -8.63
N GLY A 112 9.29 3.85 -7.98
CA GLY A 112 8.24 4.37 -7.08
C GLY A 112 8.50 4.11 -5.59
N ASN A 113 9.53 3.31 -5.24
CA ASN A 113 9.86 3.02 -3.85
C ASN A 113 10.75 4.11 -3.21
N MET A 114 10.84 4.13 -1.89
CA MET A 114 11.57 5.17 -1.13
C MET A 114 13.10 5.03 -1.14
N GLY A 115 13.61 3.85 -1.53
CA GLY A 115 15.03 3.54 -1.62
C GLY A 115 15.74 3.27 -0.29
N LEU A 116 16.80 2.46 -0.38
CA LEU A 116 17.73 2.11 0.69
C LEU A 116 19.01 2.92 0.49
N TRP A 117 19.17 3.96 1.31
CA TRP A 117 20.21 4.97 1.19
C TRP A 117 21.48 4.55 1.92
N GLU A 118 22.47 4.09 1.16
CA GLU A 118 23.78 3.73 1.69
C GLU A 118 24.70 4.95 1.81
N PRO A 119 25.49 5.08 2.90
CA PRO A 119 26.50 6.12 3.00
C PRO A 119 27.47 6.11 1.82
N GLY A 120 27.72 7.28 1.21
CA GLY A 120 28.66 7.41 0.10
C GLY A 120 28.13 7.00 -1.27
N ARG A 121 26.88 6.51 -1.38
CA ARG A 121 26.18 6.30 -2.66
C ARG A 121 25.12 7.38 -2.85
N ALA A 122 25.31 8.23 -3.86
CA ALA A 122 24.38 9.30 -4.18
C ALA A 122 23.37 8.86 -5.25
N GLY A 123 22.16 9.43 -5.20
CA GLY A 123 21.13 9.30 -6.22
C GLY A 123 19.93 8.44 -5.79
N PHE A 124 18.72 8.95 -6.05
CA PHE A 124 17.48 8.26 -5.73
C PHE A 124 17.35 6.91 -6.43
N GLU A 125 17.66 6.85 -7.72
CA GLU A 125 17.56 5.61 -8.50
C GLU A 125 18.45 4.50 -7.95
N ARG A 126 19.65 4.85 -7.47
CA ARG A 126 20.57 3.90 -6.82
C ARG A 126 20.04 3.41 -5.48
N ALA A 127 19.47 4.30 -4.67
CA ALA A 127 18.82 3.91 -3.43
C ALA A 127 17.62 2.99 -3.70
N ALA A 128 16.79 3.33 -4.70
CA ALA A 128 15.61 2.56 -5.07
C ALA A 128 15.95 1.18 -5.63
N GLU A 129 16.98 1.09 -6.47
CA GLU A 129 17.56 -0.16 -6.93
C GLU A 129 18.11 -0.98 -5.76
N ALA A 130 18.83 -0.38 -4.82
CA ALA A 130 19.40 -1.06 -3.66
C ALA A 130 18.31 -1.70 -2.78
N LEU A 131 17.19 -1.00 -2.54
CA LEU A 131 16.06 -1.56 -1.79
C LEU A 131 15.45 -2.75 -2.54
N ALA A 132 15.20 -2.61 -3.84
CA ALA A 132 14.65 -3.69 -4.66
C ALA A 132 15.56 -4.92 -4.69
N LEU A 133 16.88 -4.73 -4.90
CA LEU A 133 17.86 -5.81 -4.87
C LEU A 133 17.92 -6.50 -3.51
N ARG A 134 17.78 -5.75 -2.41
CA ARG A 134 17.75 -6.29 -1.05
C ARG A 134 16.53 -7.20 -0.85
N VAL A 135 15.35 -6.79 -1.31
CA VAL A 135 14.12 -7.62 -1.26
C VAL A 135 14.25 -8.85 -2.16
N ILE A 136 14.75 -8.71 -3.38
CA ILE A 136 14.98 -9.83 -4.31
C ILE A 136 15.93 -10.87 -3.70
N ALA A 137 17.03 -10.42 -3.08
CA ALA A 137 17.97 -11.29 -2.40
C ALA A 137 17.31 -12.02 -1.21
N ALA A 138 16.51 -11.29 -0.43
CA ALA A 138 15.77 -11.85 0.71
C ALA A 138 14.71 -12.87 0.25
N GLY A 139 14.10 -12.68 -0.92
CA GLY A 139 13.17 -13.62 -1.55
C GLY A 139 13.81 -14.91 -2.06
N ARG A 140 15.14 -15.07 -1.94
CA ARG A 140 15.91 -16.27 -2.33
C ARG A 140 15.59 -16.73 -3.75
N CYS A 141 15.41 -15.77 -4.66
CA CYS A 141 15.13 -16.06 -6.06
C CYS A 141 16.24 -16.94 -6.65
N LYS A 142 15.86 -17.96 -7.41
CA LYS A 142 16.78 -18.96 -7.99
C LYS A 142 16.71 -18.94 -9.51
N LYS A 143 17.81 -19.32 -10.16
CA LYS A 143 17.85 -19.50 -11.62
C LYS A 143 16.80 -20.53 -12.04
N GLY A 144 15.98 -20.19 -13.02
CA GLY A 144 14.87 -21.02 -13.49
C GLY A 144 13.67 -21.09 -12.53
N GLY A 145 13.69 -20.35 -11.41
CA GLY A 145 12.56 -20.28 -10.47
C GLY A 145 11.36 -19.51 -11.04
N LYS A 146 10.25 -19.56 -10.31
CA LYS A 146 9.00 -18.85 -10.63
C LYS A 146 8.82 -17.72 -9.64
N VAL A 147 8.81 -16.48 -10.12
CA VAL A 147 8.76 -15.27 -9.29
C VAL A 147 7.46 -14.53 -9.56
N LEU A 148 6.80 -14.07 -8.49
CA LEU A 148 5.68 -13.14 -8.54
C LEU A 148 6.10 -11.83 -7.87
N ASP A 149 5.98 -10.72 -8.58
CA ASP A 149 6.24 -9.36 -8.09
C ASP A 149 4.90 -8.59 -7.99
N VAL A 150 4.48 -8.31 -6.76
CA VAL A 150 3.18 -7.70 -6.45
C VAL A 150 3.39 -6.23 -6.10
N GLY A 151 2.70 -5.36 -6.83
CA GLY A 151 2.91 -3.91 -6.76
C GLY A 151 4.11 -3.44 -7.57
N HIS A 152 4.39 -4.05 -8.73
CA HIS A 152 5.60 -3.78 -9.53
C HIS A 152 5.68 -2.37 -10.18
N GLY A 153 4.68 -1.52 -9.96
CA GLY A 153 4.65 -0.18 -10.53
C GLY A 153 4.80 -0.17 -12.06
N THR A 154 5.68 0.70 -12.53
CA THR A 154 6.05 0.85 -13.95
C THR A 154 7.12 -0.16 -14.41
N GLY A 155 7.55 -1.09 -13.55
CA GLY A 155 8.28 -2.29 -13.94
C GLY A 155 9.80 -2.29 -13.74
N ASP A 156 10.40 -1.33 -13.02
CA ASP A 156 11.86 -1.34 -12.77
C ASP A 156 12.33 -2.61 -12.02
N SER A 157 11.58 -3.09 -11.02
CA SER A 157 11.88 -4.35 -10.32
C SER A 157 11.80 -5.56 -11.27
N LEU A 158 10.87 -5.56 -12.22
CA LEU A 158 10.77 -6.58 -13.26
C LEU A 158 12.00 -6.54 -14.19
N LEU A 159 12.47 -5.34 -14.55
CA LEU A 159 13.68 -5.18 -15.35
C LEU A 159 14.92 -5.70 -14.61
N LEU A 160 15.00 -5.54 -13.28
CA LEU A 160 16.08 -6.16 -12.49
C LEU A 160 16.10 -7.68 -12.65
N HIS A 161 14.93 -8.33 -12.56
CA HIS A 161 14.82 -9.78 -12.79
C HIS A 161 15.27 -10.20 -14.19
N LEU A 162 15.11 -9.35 -15.21
CA LEU A 162 15.39 -9.67 -16.61
C LEU A 162 16.77 -9.23 -17.10
N GLN A 163 17.42 -8.26 -16.44
CA GLN A 163 18.69 -7.67 -16.89
C GLN A 163 19.78 -7.59 -15.84
N HIS A 164 19.46 -7.42 -14.55
CA HIS A 164 20.50 -7.20 -13.55
C HIS A 164 21.39 -8.43 -13.39
N PRO A 165 22.74 -8.30 -13.40
CA PRO A 165 23.66 -9.44 -13.41
C PRO A 165 23.70 -10.22 -12.09
N SER A 166 23.42 -9.57 -10.96
CA SER A 166 23.35 -10.23 -9.66
C SER A 166 22.02 -10.94 -9.39
N VAL A 167 21.00 -10.73 -10.23
CA VAL A 167 19.67 -11.32 -10.03
C VAL A 167 19.53 -12.60 -10.85
N PRO A 168 19.29 -13.76 -10.21
CA PRO A 168 19.10 -15.01 -10.92
C PRO A 168 17.88 -14.95 -11.85
N ARG A 169 18.08 -15.31 -13.13
CA ARG A 169 17.00 -15.28 -14.14
C ARG A 169 15.91 -16.32 -13.82
N PRO A 170 14.65 -15.91 -13.60
CA PRO A 170 13.56 -16.85 -13.43
C PRO A 170 13.17 -17.53 -14.77
N SER A 171 12.48 -18.66 -14.72
CA SER A 171 11.81 -19.24 -15.89
C SER A 171 10.46 -18.57 -16.15
N LEU A 172 9.80 -18.11 -15.09
CA LEU A 172 8.53 -17.38 -15.12
C LEU A 172 8.60 -16.18 -14.19
N LEU A 173 8.30 -15.00 -14.73
CA LEU A 173 8.14 -13.76 -13.98
C LEU A 173 6.69 -13.26 -14.15
N VAL A 174 5.98 -13.16 -13.04
CA VAL A 174 4.60 -12.65 -13.02
C VAL A 174 4.58 -11.33 -12.28
N GLY A 175 3.88 -10.34 -12.83
CA GLY A 175 3.68 -9.04 -12.19
C GLY A 175 2.20 -8.79 -11.89
N ILE A 176 1.89 -8.23 -10.71
CA ILE A 176 0.59 -7.60 -10.43
C ILE A 176 0.77 -6.10 -10.19
N THR A 177 -0.06 -5.27 -10.83
CA THR A 177 -0.26 -3.87 -10.43
C THR A 177 -1.72 -3.47 -10.64
N SER A 178 -2.27 -2.64 -9.76
CA SER A 178 -3.68 -2.24 -9.80
C SER A 178 -3.96 -1.11 -10.80
N LEU A 179 -2.97 -0.23 -11.02
CA LEU A 179 -3.15 0.95 -11.85
C LEU A 179 -2.94 0.63 -13.34
N ALA A 180 -3.99 0.87 -14.13
CA ALA A 180 -3.99 0.63 -15.58
C ALA A 180 -2.84 1.36 -16.30
N GLU A 181 -2.57 2.62 -15.91
CA GLU A 181 -1.50 3.44 -16.48
C GLU A 181 -0.11 2.83 -16.22
N GLN A 182 0.14 2.39 -14.97
CA GLN A 182 1.39 1.72 -14.61
C GLN A 182 1.52 0.36 -15.31
N HIS A 183 0.42 -0.40 -15.40
CA HIS A 183 0.38 -1.66 -16.11
C HIS A 183 0.74 -1.50 -17.59
N THR A 184 0.12 -0.54 -18.29
CA THR A 184 0.44 -0.24 -19.70
C THR A 184 1.88 0.24 -19.86
N ARG A 185 2.36 1.09 -18.95
CA ARG A 185 3.72 1.61 -18.98
C ARG A 185 4.76 0.51 -18.76
N SER A 186 4.52 -0.40 -17.82
CA SER A 186 5.39 -1.56 -17.58
C SER A 186 5.49 -2.49 -18.78
N HIS A 187 4.38 -2.73 -19.50
CA HIS A 187 4.40 -3.49 -20.76
C HIS A 187 5.28 -2.82 -21.82
N SER A 188 5.15 -1.51 -22.01
CA SER A 188 5.98 -0.76 -22.96
C SER A 188 7.47 -0.87 -22.62
N ARG A 189 7.81 -0.62 -21.35
CA ARG A 189 9.21 -0.66 -20.88
C ARG A 189 9.83 -2.04 -20.98
N LEU A 190 9.08 -3.10 -20.65
CA LEU A 190 9.57 -4.47 -20.82
C LEU A 190 9.82 -4.80 -22.30
N ARG A 191 9.00 -4.33 -23.23
CA ARG A 191 9.26 -4.52 -24.67
C ARG A 191 10.49 -3.77 -25.15
N THR A 192 10.72 -2.56 -24.64
CA THR A 192 11.85 -1.72 -25.04
C THR A 192 13.17 -2.21 -24.47
N TYR A 193 13.18 -2.58 -23.19
CA TYR A 193 14.42 -2.82 -22.47
C TYR A 193 14.70 -4.32 -22.24
N ALA A 194 13.70 -5.19 -22.11
CA ALA A 194 13.97 -6.60 -21.84
C ALA A 194 14.78 -7.24 -22.97
N LEU A 195 15.76 -8.06 -22.59
CA LEU A 195 16.66 -8.70 -23.54
C LEU A 195 15.87 -9.66 -24.45
N PRO A 196 15.99 -9.55 -25.79
CA PRO A 196 15.28 -10.42 -26.74
C PRO A 196 15.55 -11.92 -26.55
N SER A 197 16.68 -12.27 -25.92
CA SER A 197 17.15 -13.65 -25.73
C SER A 197 16.87 -14.22 -24.33
N SER A 198 16.03 -13.57 -23.52
CA SER A 198 15.67 -14.08 -22.19
C SER A 198 14.74 -15.30 -22.34
N SER A 199 15.14 -16.46 -21.79
CA SER A 199 14.26 -17.64 -21.66
C SER A 199 13.13 -17.46 -20.63
N THR A 200 13.01 -16.28 -20.02
CA THR A 200 12.01 -15.95 -19.01
C THR A 200 10.67 -15.68 -19.69
N THR A 201 9.64 -16.44 -19.31
CA THR A 201 8.26 -16.09 -19.67
C THR A 201 7.77 -14.97 -18.75
N VAL A 202 7.29 -13.86 -19.30
CA VAL A 202 6.77 -12.73 -18.52
C VAL A 202 5.26 -12.61 -18.69
N ARG A 203 4.51 -12.53 -17.59
CA ARG A 203 3.05 -12.34 -17.58
C ARG A 203 2.68 -11.23 -16.61
N LEU A 204 2.07 -10.15 -17.09
CA LEU A 204 1.61 -9.06 -16.22
C LEU A 204 0.10 -9.15 -16.04
N PHE A 205 -0.37 -8.77 -14.86
CA PHE A 205 -1.76 -8.79 -14.47
C PHE A 205 -2.16 -7.40 -13.94
N GLN A 206 -3.21 -6.83 -14.52
CA GLN A 206 -3.81 -5.60 -14.02
C GLN A 206 -4.94 -5.95 -13.04
N GLY A 207 -4.77 -5.60 -11.77
CA GLY A 207 -5.80 -5.82 -10.75
C GLY A 207 -5.29 -5.60 -9.34
N ASP A 208 -6.18 -5.77 -8.37
CA ASP A 208 -5.82 -5.69 -6.95
C ASP A 208 -4.74 -6.71 -6.60
N ALA A 209 -3.90 -6.41 -5.60
CA ALA A 209 -2.94 -7.37 -5.05
C ALA A 209 -3.64 -8.55 -4.36
N ILE A 210 -4.86 -8.35 -3.88
CA ILE A 210 -5.68 -9.37 -3.22
C ILE A 210 -6.72 -9.88 -4.20
N SER A 211 -6.72 -11.19 -4.42
CA SER A 211 -7.76 -11.86 -5.18
C SER A 211 -9.10 -11.75 -4.45
N ARG A 212 -10.04 -10.98 -5.00
CA ARG A 212 -11.41 -10.90 -4.49
C ARG A 212 -12.36 -11.44 -5.56
N PRO A 213 -12.90 -12.65 -5.37
CA PRO A 213 -13.88 -13.14 -6.31
C PRO A 213 -15.16 -12.30 -6.27
N PRO A 214 -15.96 -12.26 -7.36
CA PRO A 214 -17.18 -11.47 -7.41
C PRO A 214 -18.19 -11.95 -6.35
N LEU A 215 -18.88 -11.01 -5.68
CA LEU A 215 -19.85 -11.28 -4.60
C LEU A 215 -20.96 -12.29 -4.98
N PHE A 216 -21.29 -12.41 -6.26
CA PHE A 216 -22.37 -13.28 -6.77
C PHE A 216 -21.88 -14.31 -7.79
N ALA A 217 -20.56 -14.57 -7.86
CA ALA A 217 -20.08 -15.60 -8.76
C ALA A 217 -20.54 -16.99 -8.24
N PRO A 218 -21.19 -17.81 -9.09
CA PRO A 218 -21.68 -19.12 -8.65
C PRO A 218 -20.49 -19.99 -8.23
N VAL A 219 -20.46 -20.34 -6.95
CA VAL A 219 -19.52 -21.30 -6.38
C VAL A 219 -20.14 -22.68 -6.53
N LEU A 220 -19.61 -23.47 -7.47
CA LEU A 220 -19.99 -24.87 -7.65
C LEU A 220 -18.91 -25.73 -6.99
N PHE A 221 -19.28 -26.49 -5.95
CA PHE A 221 -18.36 -27.37 -5.22
C PHE A 221 -17.09 -26.66 -4.71
N GLY A 222 -17.24 -25.44 -4.19
CA GLY A 222 -16.13 -24.64 -3.68
C GLY A 222 -15.28 -23.94 -4.76
N HIS A 223 -15.52 -24.18 -6.05
CA HIS A 223 -14.78 -23.58 -7.16
C HIS A 223 -15.65 -22.57 -7.93
N TYR A 224 -15.05 -21.48 -8.42
CA TYR A 224 -15.74 -20.62 -9.40
C TYR A 224 -15.84 -21.36 -10.73
N ALA A 225 -16.92 -21.08 -11.48
CA ALA A 225 -17.01 -21.53 -12.86
C ALA A 225 -15.72 -21.19 -13.63
N LYS A 226 -15.04 -22.24 -14.11
CA LYS A 226 -13.73 -22.18 -14.77
C LYS A 226 -13.75 -21.11 -15.87
N GLY A 227 -12.81 -20.15 -15.79
CA GLY A 227 -12.60 -19.12 -16.82
C GLY A 227 -13.19 -17.73 -16.57
N LYS A 228 -13.89 -17.48 -15.45
CA LYS A 228 -14.45 -16.13 -15.15
C LYS A 228 -13.63 -15.27 -14.17
N HIS A 229 -12.70 -15.86 -13.42
CA HIS A 229 -11.89 -15.14 -12.44
C HIS A 229 -10.48 -15.76 -12.36
N GLU A 230 -9.55 -15.19 -13.11
CA GLU A 230 -8.13 -15.56 -13.09
C GLU A 230 -7.37 -14.48 -12.34
N HIS A 231 -6.59 -14.88 -11.33
CA HIS A 231 -5.73 -13.98 -10.57
C HIS A 231 -4.54 -14.78 -10.05
N PRO A 232 -3.28 -14.31 -10.12
CA PRO A 232 -2.10 -15.13 -9.77
C PRO A 232 -2.11 -15.65 -8.32
N LEU A 233 -2.72 -14.89 -7.41
CA LEU A 233 -2.90 -15.28 -6.01
C LEU A 233 -4.22 -16.02 -5.69
N TYR A 234 -5.06 -16.27 -6.68
CA TYR A 234 -6.26 -17.09 -6.46
C TYR A 234 -5.86 -18.55 -6.20
N TRP A 235 -6.55 -19.22 -5.27
CA TRP A 235 -6.12 -20.54 -4.80
C TRP A 235 -6.15 -21.60 -5.91
N ASP A 236 -7.16 -21.57 -6.79
CA ASP A 236 -7.28 -22.42 -7.99
C ASP A 236 -6.85 -21.68 -9.27
N SER A 237 -5.85 -20.82 -9.17
CA SER A 237 -5.29 -20.12 -10.33
C SER A 237 -4.59 -21.08 -11.29
N SER A 238 -4.69 -20.80 -12.60
CA SER A 238 -3.94 -21.51 -13.64
C SER A 238 -2.44 -21.18 -13.64
N PHE A 239 -2.02 -20.13 -12.92
CA PHE A 239 -0.62 -19.88 -12.67
C PHE A 239 -0.02 -21.04 -11.85
N PRO A 240 1.28 -21.36 -12.01
CA PRO A 240 1.94 -22.30 -11.12
C PRO A 240 2.13 -21.71 -9.73
N LEU A 241 2.48 -22.56 -8.76
CA LEU A 241 3.03 -22.09 -7.48
C LEU A 241 4.37 -21.37 -7.72
N PHE A 242 4.63 -20.37 -6.87
CA PHE A 242 5.81 -19.50 -6.97
C PHE A 242 6.89 -19.92 -5.98
N ASP A 243 8.15 -19.84 -6.40
CA ASP A 243 9.28 -20.04 -5.49
C ASP A 243 9.55 -18.79 -4.64
N SER A 244 9.25 -17.61 -5.20
CA SER A 244 9.39 -16.33 -4.52
C SER A 244 8.17 -15.45 -4.84
N ILE A 245 7.58 -14.86 -3.81
CA ILE A 245 6.58 -13.79 -3.94
C ILE A 245 7.18 -12.55 -3.30
N LEU A 246 7.24 -11.45 -4.05
CA LEU A 246 7.86 -10.20 -3.65
C LEU A 246 6.82 -9.08 -3.60
N SER A 247 6.97 -8.15 -2.67
CA SER A 247 6.30 -6.84 -2.73
C SER A 247 7.22 -5.78 -2.14
N ILE A 248 7.51 -4.77 -2.94
CA ILE A 248 8.46 -3.71 -2.60
C ILE A 248 7.66 -2.44 -2.38
N ASP A 249 7.67 -1.93 -1.15
CA ASP A 249 7.10 -0.64 -0.76
C ASP A 249 5.64 -0.47 -1.23
N SER A 250 4.83 -1.51 -1.03
CA SER A 250 3.41 -1.50 -1.46
C SER A 250 2.45 -2.31 -0.59
N ALA A 251 2.92 -3.33 0.16
CA ALA A 251 2.03 -4.23 0.90
C ALA A 251 1.17 -3.54 1.98
N TYR A 252 1.65 -2.45 2.57
CA TYR A 252 0.87 -1.62 3.51
C TYR A 252 -0.35 -0.95 2.87
N HIS A 253 -0.49 -0.92 1.54
CA HIS A 253 -1.71 -0.47 0.85
C HIS A 253 -2.75 -1.57 0.63
N TYR A 254 -2.42 -2.85 0.80
CA TYR A 254 -3.31 -3.95 0.44
C TYR A 254 -4.42 -4.11 1.48
N SER A 255 -5.69 -4.09 1.09
CA SER A 255 -6.81 -4.04 2.04
C SER A 255 -7.57 -5.38 2.18
N PRO A 256 -7.47 -6.11 3.30
CA PRO A 256 -6.45 -5.99 4.36
C PRO A 256 -5.17 -6.77 4.01
N ARG A 257 -4.01 -6.33 4.54
CA ARG A 257 -2.70 -6.94 4.26
C ARG A 257 -2.64 -8.41 4.69
N ALA A 258 -3.34 -8.76 5.76
CA ALA A 258 -3.44 -10.15 6.22
C ALA A 258 -4.05 -11.10 5.17
N ALA A 259 -4.98 -10.61 4.32
CA ALA A 259 -5.54 -11.41 3.23
C ALA A 259 -4.48 -11.69 2.16
N PHE A 260 -3.64 -10.70 1.83
CA PHE A 260 -2.49 -10.90 0.95
C PHE A 260 -1.53 -11.95 1.50
N PHE A 261 -1.18 -11.92 2.79
CA PHE A 261 -0.32 -12.95 3.40
C PHE A 261 -0.90 -14.36 3.27
N SER A 262 -2.21 -14.52 3.54
CA SER A 262 -2.89 -15.81 3.42
C SER A 262 -2.89 -16.34 1.97
N GLN A 263 -3.14 -15.47 0.99
CA GLN A 263 -3.14 -15.86 -0.41
C GLN A 263 -1.72 -16.15 -0.92
N ALA A 264 -0.74 -15.33 -0.54
CA ALA A 264 0.67 -15.56 -0.86
C ALA A 264 1.15 -16.90 -0.29
N PHE A 265 0.84 -17.20 0.97
CA PHE A 265 1.16 -18.49 1.60
C PHE A 265 0.66 -19.69 0.79
N ARG A 266 -0.61 -19.66 0.36
CA ARG A 266 -1.21 -20.75 -0.44
C ARG A 266 -0.59 -20.91 -1.83
N ARG A 267 0.02 -19.85 -2.35
CA ARG A 267 0.53 -19.77 -3.72
C ARG A 267 2.05 -19.89 -3.81
N LEU A 268 2.73 -19.99 -2.67
CA LEU A 268 4.12 -20.39 -2.60
C LEU A 268 4.27 -21.92 -2.77
N ALA A 269 5.29 -22.31 -3.52
CA ALA A 269 5.76 -23.69 -3.60
C ALA A 269 6.37 -24.11 -2.25
N PRO A 270 6.42 -25.41 -1.92
CA PRO A 270 7.10 -25.87 -0.71
C PRO A 270 8.54 -25.34 -0.63
N GLY A 271 8.90 -24.70 0.50
CA GLY A 271 10.19 -24.05 0.67
C GLY A 271 10.34 -22.68 -0.02
N GLY A 272 9.27 -22.16 -0.61
CA GLY A 272 9.22 -20.82 -1.20
C GLY A 272 9.28 -19.71 -0.15
N THR A 273 9.55 -18.49 -0.58
CA THR A 273 9.75 -17.33 0.30
C THR A 273 8.82 -16.18 -0.09
N LEU A 274 8.16 -15.58 0.90
CA LEU A 274 7.54 -14.26 0.78
C LEU A 274 8.58 -13.24 1.20
N ALA A 275 8.92 -12.25 0.37
CA ALA A 275 9.85 -11.19 0.76
C ALA A 275 9.31 -9.79 0.51
N LEU A 276 9.44 -8.92 1.50
CA LEU A 276 8.76 -7.65 1.56
C LEU A 276 9.71 -6.53 1.96
N ALA A 277 9.59 -5.37 1.31
CA ALA A 277 9.89 -4.10 1.94
C ALA A 277 8.55 -3.46 2.28
N ASP A 278 8.24 -3.31 3.57
CA ASP A 278 6.91 -2.92 4.03
C ASP A 278 6.99 -1.81 5.07
N VAL A 279 5.88 -1.08 5.27
CA VAL A 279 5.75 -0.06 6.31
C VAL A 279 4.88 -0.60 7.44
N LEU A 280 5.48 -0.71 8.62
CA LEU A 280 4.77 -0.96 9.87
C LEU A 280 4.52 0.35 10.58
N PHE A 281 3.46 0.42 11.36
CA PHE A 281 3.12 1.62 12.11
C PHE A 281 3.14 1.28 13.60
N ALA A 282 4.36 1.14 14.12
CA ALA A 282 4.60 0.87 15.53
C ALA A 282 4.40 2.16 16.35
N PRO A 283 3.38 2.26 17.22
CA PRO A 283 3.32 3.36 18.19
C PRO A 283 4.58 3.28 19.08
N PRO A 284 5.27 4.39 19.36
CA PRO A 284 6.24 4.41 20.46
C PRO A 284 5.55 3.98 21.78
N GLU A 285 6.31 3.38 22.71
CA GLU A 285 5.79 2.79 23.97
C GLU A 285 4.86 3.74 24.74
N GLU A 286 5.13 5.05 24.70
CA GLU A 286 4.21 6.11 25.11
C GLU A 286 3.83 6.97 23.89
N THR A 287 2.69 6.67 23.27
CA THR A 287 2.18 7.47 22.14
C THR A 287 1.18 8.50 22.65
N SER A 288 1.50 9.77 22.49
CA SER A 288 0.55 10.86 22.78
C SER A 288 -0.69 10.79 21.87
N LEU A 289 -1.82 11.33 22.33
CA LEU A 289 -3.05 11.43 21.51
C LEU A 289 -2.78 12.12 20.17
N GLY A 290 -1.90 13.13 20.15
CA GLY A 290 -1.50 13.83 18.93
C GLY A 290 -0.77 12.94 17.93
N GLN A 291 0.15 12.09 18.39
CA GLN A 291 0.85 11.13 17.53
C GLN A 291 -0.10 10.09 16.94
N ARG A 292 -1.05 9.59 17.74
CA ARG A 292 -2.07 8.65 17.28
C ARG A 292 -2.95 9.26 16.19
N ALA A 293 -3.47 10.46 16.42
CA ALA A 293 -4.29 11.18 15.45
C ALA A 293 -3.51 11.49 14.16
N ALA A 294 -2.24 11.92 14.28
CA ALA A 294 -1.37 12.15 13.13
C ALA A 294 -1.13 10.86 12.33
N ARG A 295 -0.88 9.73 12.98
CA ARG A 295 -0.71 8.42 12.34
C ARG A 295 -1.94 8.02 11.54
N GLU A 296 -3.12 8.05 12.15
CA GLU A 296 -4.38 7.66 11.51
C GLU A 296 -4.74 8.62 10.36
N GLY A 297 -4.56 9.93 10.57
CA GLY A 297 -4.82 10.94 9.54
C GLY A 297 -3.87 10.83 8.35
N LEU A 298 -2.57 10.60 8.59
CA LEU A 298 -1.59 10.43 7.53
C LEU A 298 -1.75 9.10 6.79
N ALA A 299 -2.14 8.03 7.49
CA ALA A 299 -2.52 6.76 6.87
C ALA A 299 -3.69 6.95 5.91
N ALA A 300 -4.75 7.62 6.37
CA ALA A 300 -5.91 7.92 5.54
C ALA A 300 -5.55 8.79 4.32
N LEU A 301 -4.72 9.83 4.50
CA LEU A 301 -4.26 10.69 3.42
C LEU A 301 -3.50 9.92 2.32
N MET A 302 -2.77 8.87 2.69
CA MET A 302 -1.99 8.07 1.75
C MET A 302 -2.74 6.82 1.25
N SER A 303 -4.03 6.65 1.55
CA SER A 303 -4.77 5.40 1.28
C SER A 303 -4.12 4.16 1.90
N VAL A 304 -3.62 4.27 3.13
CA VAL A 304 -3.22 3.12 3.94
C VAL A 304 -4.43 2.67 4.76
N PRO A 305 -4.94 1.44 4.58
CA PRO A 305 -6.04 0.92 5.38
C PRO A 305 -5.70 0.94 6.88
N LEU A 306 -6.65 1.37 7.73
CA LEU A 306 -6.44 1.39 9.18
C LEU A 306 -6.11 0.00 9.75
N THR A 307 -6.64 -1.06 9.13
CA THR A 307 -6.34 -2.46 9.46
C THR A 307 -4.88 -2.86 9.22
N ASN A 308 -4.13 -2.06 8.44
CA ASN A 308 -2.71 -2.29 8.18
C ASN A 308 -1.79 -1.51 9.13
N LEU A 309 -2.34 -0.65 10.01
CA LEU A 309 -1.61 0.07 11.04
C LEU A 309 -1.28 -0.84 12.23
N VAL A 310 -0.49 -1.88 11.96
CA VAL A 310 -0.12 -2.90 12.94
C VAL A 310 1.30 -2.68 13.45
N GLN A 311 1.55 -3.20 14.65
CA GLN A 311 2.87 -3.28 15.25
C GLN A 311 3.64 -4.49 14.71
N GLU A 312 4.95 -4.49 14.94
CA GLU A 312 5.83 -5.60 14.57
C GLU A 312 5.42 -6.95 15.18
N CYS A 313 5.00 -6.97 16.45
CA CYS A 313 4.57 -8.18 17.13
C CYS A 313 3.33 -8.81 16.47
N GLU A 314 2.33 -7.99 16.11
CA GLU A 314 1.12 -8.45 15.44
C GLU A 314 1.42 -8.84 13.98
N TYR A 315 2.27 -8.09 13.29
CA TYR A 315 2.75 -8.45 11.94
C TYR A 315 3.41 -9.83 11.92
N THR A 316 4.35 -10.05 12.84
CA THR A 316 5.06 -11.32 13.01
C THR A 316 4.08 -12.44 13.33
N SER A 317 3.15 -12.19 14.25
CA SER A 317 2.13 -13.16 14.66
C SER A 317 1.21 -13.53 13.51
N GLN A 318 0.82 -12.58 12.64
CA GLN A 318 -0.01 -12.85 11.46
C GLN A 318 0.67 -13.84 10.51
N LEU A 319 1.97 -13.67 10.26
CA LEU A 319 2.74 -14.57 9.41
C LEU A 319 2.94 -15.94 10.07
N GLN A 320 3.36 -15.96 11.33
CA GLN A 320 3.59 -17.21 12.07
C GLN A 320 2.32 -18.06 12.18
N ARG A 321 1.14 -17.44 12.43
CA ARG A 321 -0.16 -18.14 12.46
C ARG A 321 -0.52 -18.81 11.12
N LEU A 322 -0.05 -18.27 10.00
CA LEU A 322 -0.23 -18.90 8.68
C LEU A 322 0.70 -20.10 8.47
N GLY A 323 1.78 -20.22 9.25
CA GLY A 323 2.77 -21.29 9.14
C GLY A 323 4.09 -20.84 8.51
N PHE A 324 4.29 -19.53 8.31
CA PHE A 324 5.60 -18.99 7.98
C PHE A 324 6.58 -19.22 9.14
N THR A 325 7.77 -19.70 8.82
CA THR A 325 8.83 -19.98 9.80
C THR A 325 9.97 -18.99 9.64
N ASP A 326 10.79 -18.77 10.69
CA ASP A 326 11.96 -17.88 10.63
C ASP A 326 11.60 -16.48 10.07
N VAL A 327 10.49 -15.91 10.55
CA VAL A 327 10.09 -14.52 10.26
C VAL A 327 11.18 -13.60 10.82
N ARG A 328 11.80 -12.80 9.95
CA ARG A 328 12.95 -11.94 10.29
C ARG A 328 12.65 -10.54 9.84
N ILE A 329 12.39 -9.67 10.80
CA ILE A 329 12.09 -8.27 10.54
C ILE A 329 13.36 -7.46 10.80
N GLU A 330 13.88 -6.85 9.75
CA GLU A 330 15.01 -5.90 9.83
C GLU A 330 14.47 -4.48 9.71
N ASP A 331 14.64 -3.65 10.75
CA ASP A 331 14.30 -2.23 10.70
C ASP A 331 15.35 -1.45 9.89
N VAL A 332 14.97 -1.04 8.67
CA VAL A 332 15.80 -0.23 7.77
C VAL A 332 15.41 1.24 7.75
N THR A 333 14.52 1.68 8.66
CA THR A 333 14.05 3.07 8.78
C THR A 333 15.18 4.10 8.79
N PRO A 334 16.30 3.91 9.53
CA PRO A 334 17.40 4.87 9.54
C PRO A 334 18.06 5.09 8.17
N SER A 335 18.01 4.06 7.32
CA SER A 335 18.59 4.05 5.97
C SER A 335 17.57 4.39 4.89
N VAL A 336 16.30 4.64 5.20
CA VAL A 336 15.25 4.97 4.22
C VAL A 336 14.79 6.41 4.35
N PHE A 337 14.08 6.74 5.44
CA PHE A 337 13.40 8.04 5.56
C PHE A 337 14.32 9.26 5.54
N PRO A 338 15.49 9.28 6.22
CA PRO A 338 16.35 10.46 6.18
C PRO A 338 16.89 10.76 4.79
N GLY A 339 17.32 9.74 4.05
CA GLY A 339 17.84 9.89 2.69
C GLY A 339 16.74 10.32 1.73
N PHE A 340 15.59 9.64 1.78
CA PHE A 340 14.45 9.95 0.92
C PHE A 340 13.90 11.36 1.19
N GLY A 341 13.74 11.75 2.46
CA GLY A 341 13.31 13.09 2.84
C GLY A 341 14.25 14.19 2.36
N LYS A 342 15.57 14.00 2.48
CA LYS A 342 16.57 14.94 1.94
C LYS A 342 16.48 15.06 0.42
N TYR A 343 16.31 13.94 -0.27
CA TYR A 343 16.15 13.95 -1.73
C TYR A 343 14.90 14.71 -2.16
N LEU A 344 13.74 14.41 -1.57
CA LEU A 344 12.49 15.12 -1.82
C LEU A 344 12.61 16.62 -1.55
N ALA A 345 13.27 17.01 -0.44
CA ALA A 345 13.52 18.41 -0.13
C ALA A 345 14.37 19.09 -1.21
N SER A 346 15.39 18.40 -1.73
CA SER A 346 16.25 18.93 -2.79
C SER A 346 15.53 19.14 -4.13
N ARG A 347 14.43 18.42 -4.39
CA ARG A 347 13.59 18.63 -5.58
C ARG A 347 12.73 19.91 -5.50
N GLY A 348 12.58 20.48 -4.30
CA GLY A 348 11.82 21.72 -4.09
C GLY A 348 10.32 21.60 -4.36
N GLY A 349 9.61 22.72 -4.36
CA GLY A 349 8.18 22.79 -4.68
C GLY A 349 7.31 21.83 -3.85
N ALA A 350 6.43 21.08 -4.52
CA ALA A 350 5.54 20.12 -3.87
C ALA A 350 6.31 18.96 -3.19
N TRP A 351 7.49 18.60 -3.71
CA TRP A 351 8.32 17.53 -3.14
C TRP A 351 8.93 17.91 -1.79
N ALA A 352 9.31 19.17 -1.61
CA ALA A 352 9.73 19.67 -0.29
C ALA A 352 8.58 19.63 0.73
N GLY A 353 7.34 19.87 0.29
CA GLY A 353 6.15 19.64 1.11
C GLY A 353 5.98 18.17 1.50
N PHE A 354 6.15 17.26 0.53
CA PHE A 354 6.07 15.82 0.77
C PHE A 354 7.19 15.29 1.68
N ALA A 355 8.38 15.89 1.65
CA ALA A 355 9.46 15.57 2.60
C ALA A 355 9.04 15.75 4.06
N ASN A 356 8.20 16.76 4.35
CA ASN A 356 7.65 16.95 5.69
C ASN A 356 6.64 15.85 6.05
N VAL A 357 5.86 15.36 5.08
CA VAL A 357 4.95 14.21 5.28
C VAL A 357 5.73 12.96 5.66
N VAL A 358 6.81 12.65 4.93
CA VAL A 358 7.71 11.52 5.24
C VAL A 358 8.32 11.65 6.64
N THR A 359 8.73 12.88 7.02
CA THR A 359 9.26 13.16 8.37
C THR A 359 8.20 12.92 9.45
N CYS A 360 6.97 13.40 9.22
CA CYS A 360 5.83 13.17 10.10
C CYS A 360 5.46 11.68 10.21
N TRP A 361 5.55 10.90 9.12
CA TRP A 361 5.36 9.46 9.13
C TRP A 361 6.35 8.76 10.06
N ARG A 362 7.63 9.08 9.93
CA ARG A 362 8.66 8.53 10.83
C ARG A 362 8.37 8.86 12.29
N TRP A 363 8.03 10.12 12.57
CA TRP A 363 7.67 10.59 13.92
C TRP A 363 6.41 9.89 14.46
N ALA A 364 5.45 9.60 13.58
CA ALA A 364 4.20 8.91 13.91
C ALA A 364 4.34 7.38 14.04
N GLY A 365 5.57 6.85 13.98
CA GLY A 365 5.85 5.44 14.23
C GLY A 365 5.96 4.57 12.98
N ALA A 366 6.00 5.16 11.78
CA ALA A 366 6.29 4.41 10.58
C ALA A 366 7.69 3.77 10.68
N ARG A 367 7.79 2.49 10.34
CA ARG A 367 9.03 1.72 10.26
C ARG A 367 9.07 0.98 8.95
N VAL A 368 10.18 1.10 8.23
CA VAL A 368 10.39 0.33 7.01
C VAL A 368 11.08 -0.96 7.41
N VAL A 369 10.45 -2.09 7.11
CA VAL A 369 10.97 -3.40 7.47
C VAL A 369 11.25 -4.24 6.25
N LEU A 370 12.30 -5.04 6.33
CA LEU A 370 12.52 -6.16 5.43
C LEU A 370 12.09 -7.44 6.12
N ASP A 371 11.24 -8.23 5.47
CA ASP A 371 10.81 -9.53 5.96
C ASP A 371 10.94 -10.59 4.88
N ALA A 372 11.30 -11.82 5.25
CA ALA A 372 11.60 -12.90 4.31
C ALA A 372 11.33 -14.32 4.86
N PRO A 373 10.13 -14.63 5.34
CA PRO A 373 9.88 -15.91 5.95
C PRO A 373 9.85 -17.04 4.91
N PRO A 374 10.68 -18.08 5.06
CA PRO A 374 10.51 -19.31 4.28
C PRO A 374 9.30 -20.12 4.74
N LEU A 375 8.65 -20.78 3.77
CA LEU A 375 7.82 -21.94 4.06
C LEU A 375 8.69 -23.11 4.54
N PRO A 376 8.23 -23.89 5.54
CA PRO A 376 8.91 -25.12 5.90
C PRO A 376 8.95 -26.06 4.69
N ARG A 377 10.13 -26.62 4.41
CA ARG A 377 10.22 -27.75 3.48
C ARG A 377 9.41 -28.90 4.10
N LYS A 378 8.55 -29.56 3.31
CA LYS A 378 7.99 -30.86 3.74
C LYS A 378 9.15 -31.83 3.89
N THR A 379 9.72 -31.94 5.09
CA THR A 379 10.48 -33.14 5.47
C THR A 379 9.47 -34.26 5.64
N PRO A 380 9.67 -35.45 5.05
CA PRO A 380 8.86 -36.60 5.41
C PRO A 380 9.12 -36.85 6.91
N LYS A 381 8.12 -36.54 7.75
CA LYS A 381 8.15 -37.01 9.14
C LYS A 381 8.09 -38.53 9.04
N THR A 382 9.18 -39.21 9.37
CA THR A 382 9.09 -40.59 9.85
C THR A 382 8.19 -40.57 11.06
N VAL A 383 6.94 -40.98 10.88
CA VAL A 383 5.96 -41.09 11.96
C VAL A 383 6.49 -42.15 12.92
N ASN A 384 7.07 -41.71 14.04
CA ASN A 384 7.35 -42.60 15.15
C ASN A 384 6.00 -42.95 15.77
N LYS A 385 5.55 -44.21 15.60
CA LYS A 385 4.21 -44.69 15.99
C LYS A 385 3.91 -44.61 17.50
N ASN A 386 4.83 -44.11 18.32
CA ASN A 386 4.73 -44.09 19.77
C ASN A 386 4.63 -42.69 20.40
N GLU A 387 4.62 -41.60 19.63
CA GLU A 387 4.30 -40.27 20.19
C GLU A 387 2.79 -40.04 20.16
N LYS A 388 2.17 -39.99 21.35
CA LYS A 388 0.83 -39.42 21.50
C LYS A 388 0.90 -37.93 21.19
N VAL A 389 0.59 -37.58 19.94
CA VAL A 389 0.40 -36.19 19.51
C VAL A 389 -0.77 -35.61 20.33
N ASN A 390 -0.49 -34.57 21.11
CA ASN A 390 -1.53 -33.82 21.80
C ASN A 390 -2.46 -33.19 20.77
N LYS A 391 -3.78 -33.28 21.04
CA LYS A 391 -4.88 -32.91 20.14
C LYS A 391 -4.96 -31.40 19.78
N TRP A 392 -3.92 -30.62 20.07
CA TRP A 392 -3.90 -29.15 19.95
C TRP A 392 -2.98 -28.62 18.84
N ASP A 393 -2.17 -29.47 18.18
CA ASP A 393 -1.04 -28.97 17.36
C ASP A 393 -1.24 -28.91 15.84
N LEU A 394 -2.42 -29.20 15.28
CA LEU A 394 -2.67 -28.99 13.85
C LEU A 394 -4.13 -28.61 13.64
N LEU A 395 -4.39 -27.32 13.38
CA LEU A 395 -5.67 -26.91 12.80
C LEU A 395 -5.79 -27.55 11.42
N THR A 396 -6.80 -28.37 11.25
CA THR A 396 -7.17 -28.99 9.99
C THR A 396 -7.63 -27.92 9.00
N TYR A 397 -7.54 -28.23 7.71
CA TYR A 397 -7.95 -27.32 6.62
C TYR A 397 -9.39 -26.79 6.81
N GLU A 398 -10.31 -27.61 7.33
CA GLU A 398 -11.69 -27.20 7.61
C GLU A 398 -11.81 -26.22 8.78
N GLU A 399 -10.94 -26.31 9.79
CA GLU A 399 -10.93 -25.37 10.92
C GLU A 399 -10.42 -23.99 10.48
N CYS A 400 -9.43 -23.94 9.57
CA CYS A 400 -8.98 -22.69 8.96
C CYS A 400 -10.07 -22.00 8.12
N VAL A 401 -10.85 -22.77 7.34
CA VAL A 401 -11.98 -22.24 6.57
C VAL A 401 -13.08 -21.71 7.49
N THR A 402 -13.33 -22.38 8.62
CA THR A 402 -14.33 -21.97 9.61
C THR A 402 -13.94 -20.68 10.34
N ILE A 403 -12.65 -20.51 10.67
CA ILE A 403 -12.12 -19.28 11.28
C ILE A 403 -12.22 -18.08 10.30
N LEU A 404 -11.95 -18.30 9.02
CA LEU A 404 -12.08 -17.27 7.98
C LEU A 404 -13.55 -16.86 7.75
N ALA A 405 -14.48 -17.82 7.73
CA ALA A 405 -15.92 -17.54 7.67
C ALA A 405 -16.48 -16.84 8.93
N LYS A 406 -15.71 -16.83 10.02
CA LYS A 406 -16.01 -16.08 11.25
C LYS A 406 -15.50 -14.64 11.16
N TYR A 407 -14.35 -14.42 10.50
CA TYR A 407 -13.81 -13.10 10.22
C TYR A 407 -14.64 -12.32 9.19
N ASP A 408 -15.11 -12.97 8.12
CA ASP A 408 -15.99 -12.33 7.12
C ASP A 408 -17.35 -11.90 7.69
N ARG A 409 -17.80 -12.52 8.80
CA ARG A 409 -19.01 -12.13 9.52
C ARG A 409 -18.82 -10.99 10.51
N LEU A 410 -17.58 -10.68 10.89
CA LEU A 410 -17.25 -9.58 11.80
C LEU A 410 -16.80 -8.32 11.05
N ALA A 411 -16.55 -8.44 9.74
CA ALA A 411 -16.20 -7.33 8.84
C ALA A 411 -17.41 -6.77 8.06
N GLY A 412 -18.64 -7.16 8.43
CA GLY A 412 -19.89 -6.67 7.87
C GLY A 412 -20.45 -5.47 8.62
#